data_AF-A0A1Y4MRI3-F1
#
_entry.id   AF-A0A1Y4MRI3-F1
#
_cell.length_a   1.000
_cell.length_b   1.000
_cell.length_c   1.000
_cell.angle_alpha   90.00
_cell.angle_beta   90.00
_cell.angle_gamma   90.00
#
_symmetry.space_group_name_H-M   'P 1'
#
loop_
_entity.id
_entity.type
_entity.pdbx_description
1 polymer ?
#
loop_
_entity_poly.entity_id
_entity_poly.type
_entity_poly.pdbx_seq_one_letter_code
_entity_poly.pdbx_strand_id
1 'polypeptide(L)'
;MTGLEKIVQQIQDDAQQAAQAALARARDEARQIMEQARGETDAQVAAIEAQSAAAVAAAHESAKSAAALARRRAVLEAKQEIISSAIAEAQKAACALPEQEYFALILKMIGKYSLPLDGEILFNPADKKRLPDSFADALAKQAKGTLRISDETRGIDGGFVLVYGGIEENCSFAALIDAARETLQDQVQALLFA
;
A
#
# COMPACT_ATOMS: atom_id res chain seq x y z
N MET A 1 -41.74 -94.19 23.68
CA MET A 1 -41.22 -92.98 24.32
C MET A 1 -41.95 -92.75 25.63
N THR A 2 -41.22 -92.65 26.74
CA THR A 2 -41.79 -92.34 28.06
C THR A 2 -42.15 -90.85 28.15
N GLY A 3 -43.00 -90.45 29.09
CA GLY A 3 -43.37 -89.03 29.27
C GLY A 3 -42.19 -88.10 29.52
N LEU A 4 -41.11 -88.61 30.12
CA LEU A 4 -39.86 -87.88 30.36
C LEU A 4 -39.10 -87.55 29.07
N GLU A 5 -39.02 -88.49 28.12
CA GLU A 5 -38.33 -88.26 26.85
C GLU A 5 -39.01 -87.17 26.01
N LYS A 6 -40.35 -87.09 26.02
CA LYS A 6 -41.09 -86.02 25.35
C LYS A 6 -40.82 -84.65 25.97
N ILE A 7 -40.72 -84.56 27.29
CA ILE A 7 -40.43 -83.31 28.00
C ILE A 7 -39.02 -82.82 27.67
N VAL A 8 -38.03 -83.72 27.65
CA VAL A 8 -36.65 -83.37 27.28
C VAL A 8 -36.55 -82.89 25.84
N GLN A 9 -37.25 -83.54 24.90
CA GLN A 9 -37.29 -83.11 23.50
C GLN A 9 -37.94 -81.73 23.35
N GLN A 10 -39.05 -81.48 24.03
CA GLN A 10 -39.74 -80.19 24.03
C GLN A 10 -38.82 -79.06 24.54
N ILE A 11 -38.07 -79.30 25.62
CA ILE A 11 -37.12 -78.32 26.18
C ILE A 11 -35.99 -78.02 25.18
N GLN A 12 -35.48 -79.04 24.48
CA GLN A 12 -34.45 -78.84 23.45
C GLN A 12 -34.98 -78.03 22.26
N ASP A 13 -36.17 -78.37 21.77
CA ASP A 13 -36.80 -77.69 20.64
C ASP A 13 -37.10 -76.21 20.98
N ASP A 14 -37.61 -75.94 22.19
CA ASP A 14 -37.88 -74.59 22.69
C ASP A 14 -36.58 -73.77 22.85
N ALA A 15 -35.52 -74.38 23.40
CA ALA A 15 -34.21 -73.74 23.53
C ALA A 15 -33.59 -73.44 22.16
N GLN A 16 -33.76 -74.34 21.20
CA GLN A 16 -33.24 -74.18 19.85
C GLN A 16 -33.99 -73.09 19.08
N GLN A 17 -35.32 -73.01 19.23
CA GLN A 17 -36.11 -71.88 18.70
C GLN A 17 -35.71 -70.56 19.34
N ALA A 18 -35.54 -70.51 20.66
CA ALA A 18 -35.11 -69.29 21.36
C ALA A 18 -33.72 -68.81 20.88
N ALA A 19 -32.77 -69.74 20.70
CA ALA A 19 -31.44 -69.43 20.18
C ALA A 19 -31.49 -68.92 18.72
N GLN A 20 -32.30 -69.53 17.86
CA GLN A 20 -32.50 -69.07 16.49
C GLN A 20 -33.14 -67.68 16.44
N ALA A 21 -34.14 -67.42 17.27
CA ALA A 21 -34.78 -66.10 17.37
C ALA A 21 -33.84 -65.02 17.91
N ALA A 22 -32.94 -65.36 18.84
CA ALA A 22 -31.90 -64.46 19.33
C ALA A 22 -30.87 -64.14 18.24
N LEU A 23 -30.40 -65.16 17.50
CA LEU A 23 -29.47 -64.97 16.37
C LEU A 23 -30.07 -64.15 15.24
N ALA A 24 -31.34 -64.37 14.90
CA ALA A 24 -32.05 -63.58 13.90
C ALA A 24 -32.10 -62.10 14.30
N ARG A 25 -32.52 -61.80 15.54
CA ARG A 25 -32.54 -60.42 16.08
C ARG A 25 -31.16 -59.77 16.07
N ALA A 26 -30.13 -60.47 16.54
CA ALA A 26 -28.76 -59.94 16.54
C ALA A 26 -28.24 -59.65 15.12
N ARG A 27 -28.60 -60.48 14.13
CA ARG A 27 -28.23 -60.25 12.72
C ARG A 27 -28.99 -59.07 12.12
N ASP A 28 -30.25 -58.86 12.49
CA ASP A 28 -31.05 -57.73 12.03
C ASP A 28 -30.53 -56.42 12.63
N GLU A 29 -30.24 -56.39 13.94
CA GLU A 29 -29.62 -55.26 14.62
C GLU A 29 -28.25 -54.93 14.01
N ALA A 30 -27.40 -55.93 13.78
CA ALA A 30 -26.11 -55.73 13.13
C ALA A 30 -26.25 -55.15 11.71
N ARG A 31 -27.25 -55.60 10.94
CA ARG A 31 -27.54 -55.05 9.61
C ARG A 31 -27.98 -53.59 9.69
N GLN A 32 -28.90 -53.25 10.60
CA GLN A 32 -29.37 -51.88 10.79
C GLN A 32 -28.24 -50.94 11.22
N ILE A 33 -27.38 -51.36 12.15
CA ILE A 33 -26.21 -50.57 12.58
C ILE A 33 -25.27 -50.32 11.39
N MET A 34 -24.99 -51.35 10.59
CA MET A 34 -24.11 -51.22 9.42
C MET A 34 -24.70 -50.32 8.34
N GLU A 35 -26.02 -50.38 8.11
CA GLU A 35 -26.71 -49.55 7.13
C GLU A 35 -26.76 -48.09 7.58
N GLN A 36 -27.06 -47.84 8.86
CA GLN A 36 -27.01 -46.50 9.44
C GLN A 36 -25.60 -45.92 9.39
N ALA A 37 -24.58 -46.67 9.81
CA ALA A 37 -23.19 -46.22 9.78
C ALA A 37 -22.72 -45.91 8.36
N ARG A 38 -23.14 -46.69 7.36
CA ARG A 38 -22.89 -46.39 5.94
C ARG A 38 -23.55 -45.09 5.50
N GLY A 39 -24.84 -44.91 5.79
CA GLY A 39 -25.57 -43.69 5.45
C GLY A 39 -24.96 -42.44 6.09
N GLU A 40 -24.56 -42.53 7.36
CA GLU A 40 -23.87 -41.44 8.06
C GLU A 40 -22.48 -41.15 7.45
N THR A 41 -21.73 -42.19 7.10
CA THR A 41 -20.41 -42.05 6.45
C THR A 41 -20.53 -41.39 5.08
N ASP A 42 -21.46 -41.86 4.24
CA ASP A 42 -21.67 -41.32 2.90
C ASP A 42 -22.11 -39.85 2.96
N ALA A 43 -22.98 -39.50 3.91
CA ALA A 43 -23.38 -38.12 4.14
C ALA A 43 -22.21 -37.23 4.60
N GLN A 44 -21.35 -37.73 5.49
CA GLN A 44 -20.14 -37.01 5.92
C GLN A 44 -19.15 -36.80 4.78
N VAL A 45 -18.91 -37.83 3.96
CA VAL A 45 -18.04 -37.74 2.78
C VAL A 45 -18.56 -36.68 1.81
N ALA A 46 -19.85 -36.74 1.46
CA ALA A 46 -20.47 -35.75 0.58
C ALA A 46 -20.38 -34.32 1.14
N ALA A 47 -20.57 -34.15 2.46
CA ALA A 47 -20.44 -32.86 3.11
C ALA A 47 -19.00 -32.33 3.06
N ILE A 48 -18.00 -33.18 3.33
CA ILE A 48 -16.58 -32.82 3.27
C ILE A 48 -16.17 -32.46 1.84
N GLU A 49 -16.63 -33.21 0.84
CA GLU A 49 -16.35 -32.92 -0.57
C GLU A 49 -16.94 -31.58 -1.00
N ALA A 50 -18.22 -31.32 -0.67
CA ALA A 50 -18.87 -30.05 -0.97
C ALA A 50 -18.18 -28.87 -0.28
N GLN A 51 -17.84 -29.02 1.01
CA GLN A 51 -17.14 -27.99 1.77
C GLN A 51 -15.74 -27.73 1.19
N SER A 52 -15.01 -28.79 0.83
CA SER A 52 -13.67 -28.69 0.25
C SER A 52 -13.71 -28.00 -1.11
N ALA A 53 -14.66 -28.37 -1.97
CA ALA A 53 -14.84 -27.74 -3.27
C ALA A 53 -15.15 -26.24 -3.14
N ALA A 54 -16.05 -25.87 -2.20
CA ALA A 54 -16.36 -24.48 -1.91
C ALA A 54 -15.14 -23.70 -1.37
N ALA A 55 -14.38 -24.31 -0.46
CA ALA A 55 -13.17 -23.71 0.11
C ALA A 55 -12.09 -23.48 -0.95
N VAL A 56 -11.86 -24.45 -1.84
CA VAL A 56 -10.90 -24.33 -2.95
C VAL A 56 -11.32 -23.22 -3.92
N ALA A 57 -12.61 -23.16 -4.29
CA ALA A 57 -13.11 -22.10 -5.16
C ALA A 57 -12.94 -20.71 -4.54
N ALA A 58 -13.28 -20.56 -3.25
CA ALA A 58 -13.10 -19.31 -2.51
C ALA A 58 -11.62 -18.90 -2.40
N ALA A 59 -10.73 -19.86 -2.11
CA ALA A 59 -9.29 -19.62 -2.04
C ALA A 59 -8.74 -19.17 -3.39
N HIS A 60 -9.18 -19.78 -4.49
CA HIS A 60 -8.76 -19.41 -5.84
C HIS A 60 -9.18 -17.99 -6.22
N GLU A 61 -10.44 -17.61 -5.98
CA GLU A 61 -10.93 -16.26 -6.25
C GLU A 61 -10.23 -15.19 -5.39
N SER A 62 -9.97 -15.52 -4.12
CA SER A 62 -9.19 -14.66 -3.23
C SER A 62 -7.75 -14.47 -3.75
N ALA A 63 -7.07 -15.56 -4.13
CA ALA A 63 -5.72 -15.51 -4.66
C ALA A 63 -5.63 -14.70 -5.97
N LYS A 64 -6.61 -14.87 -6.87
CA LYS A 64 -6.70 -14.10 -8.12
C LYS A 64 -6.88 -12.61 -7.86
N SER A 65 -7.75 -12.26 -6.92
CA SER A 65 -8.00 -10.88 -6.51
C SER A 65 -6.74 -10.25 -5.88
N ALA A 66 -6.07 -10.99 -5.00
CA ALA A 66 -4.82 -10.57 -4.38
C ALA A 66 -3.72 -10.34 -5.43
N ALA A 67 -3.57 -11.26 -6.39
CA ALA A 67 -2.59 -11.12 -7.47
C ALA A 67 -2.88 -9.91 -8.38
N ALA A 68 -4.16 -9.65 -8.68
CA ALA A 68 -4.55 -8.47 -9.46
C ALA A 68 -4.23 -7.16 -8.72
N LEU A 69 -4.48 -7.11 -7.41
CA LEU A 69 -4.16 -5.95 -6.57
C LEU A 69 -2.64 -5.75 -6.46
N ALA A 70 -1.88 -6.83 -6.25
CA ALA A 70 -0.42 -6.78 -6.18
C ALA A 70 0.19 -6.23 -7.47
N ARG A 71 -0.32 -6.67 -8.64
CA ARG A 71 0.10 -6.15 -9.95
C ARG A 71 -0.18 -4.65 -10.08
N ARG A 72 -1.37 -4.19 -9.70
CA ARG A 72 -1.74 -2.77 -9.78
C ARG A 72 -0.86 -1.92 -8.86
N ARG A 73 -0.59 -2.39 -7.64
CA ARG A 73 0.32 -1.72 -6.70
C ARG A 73 1.72 -1.60 -7.27
N ALA A 74 2.29 -2.71 -7.76
CA ALA A 74 3.63 -2.71 -8.33
C ALA A 74 3.79 -1.72 -9.51
N VAL A 75 2.78 -1.65 -10.39
CA VAL A 75 2.80 -0.68 -11.50
C VAL A 75 2.69 0.76 -10.99
N LEU A 76 1.83 1.02 -10.02
CA LEU A 76 1.68 2.37 -9.44
C LEU A 76 2.95 2.82 -8.71
N GLU A 77 3.55 1.94 -7.92
CA GLU A 77 4.82 2.19 -7.22
C GLU A 77 5.93 2.54 -8.20
N ALA A 78 6.10 1.74 -9.27
CA ALA A 78 7.09 2.02 -10.31
C ALA A 78 6.86 3.36 -11.01
N LYS A 79 5.59 3.72 -11.30
CA LYS A 79 5.26 5.03 -11.88
C LYS A 79 5.60 6.17 -10.92
N GLN A 80 5.28 6.03 -9.64
CA GLN A 80 5.58 7.05 -8.63
C GLN A 80 7.09 7.23 -8.43
N GLU A 81 7.87 6.15 -8.50
CA GLU A 81 9.33 6.20 -8.44
C GLU A 81 9.91 7.00 -9.61
N ILE A 82 9.46 6.72 -10.84
CA ILE A 82 9.89 7.46 -12.04
C ILE A 82 9.54 8.95 -11.92
N ILE A 83 8.31 9.28 -11.52
CA ILE A 83 7.87 10.67 -11.34
C ILE A 83 8.73 11.37 -10.28
N SER A 84 8.95 10.71 -9.15
CA SER A 84 9.74 11.26 -8.04
C SER A 84 11.20 11.50 -8.46
N SER A 85 11.78 10.57 -9.23
CA SER A 85 13.14 10.73 -9.77
C SER A 85 13.21 11.90 -10.75
N ALA A 86 12.24 12.02 -11.66
CA ALA A 86 12.21 13.12 -12.64
C ALA A 86 12.12 14.50 -11.95
N ILE A 87 11.29 14.62 -10.91
CA ILE A 87 11.19 15.86 -10.11
C ILE A 87 12.51 16.14 -9.37
N ALA A 88 13.14 15.13 -8.79
CA ALA A 88 14.42 15.27 -8.10
C ALA A 88 15.56 15.66 -9.07
N GLU A 89 15.57 15.12 -10.28
CA GLU A 89 16.51 15.52 -11.34
C GLU A 89 16.28 16.95 -11.80
N ALA A 90 15.03 17.37 -11.95
CA ALA A 90 14.68 18.76 -12.28
C ALA A 90 15.16 19.75 -11.20
N GLN A 91 15.03 19.38 -9.92
CA GLN A 91 15.57 20.17 -8.81
C GLN A 91 17.10 20.30 -8.92
N LYS A 92 17.80 19.18 -9.15
CA LYS A 92 19.26 19.19 -9.30
C LYS A 92 19.70 20.03 -10.50
N ALA A 93 18.99 19.92 -11.62
CA ALA A 93 19.23 20.73 -12.80
C ALA A 93 19.03 22.22 -12.51
N ALA A 94 17.99 22.60 -11.77
CA ALA A 94 17.77 23.98 -11.34
C ALA A 94 18.93 24.52 -10.47
N CYS A 95 19.46 23.72 -9.53
CA CYS A 95 20.61 24.11 -8.72
C CYS A 95 21.92 24.24 -9.53
N ALA A 96 22.05 23.45 -10.59
CA ALA A 96 23.22 23.37 -11.47
C ALA A 96 23.15 24.32 -12.69
N LEU A 97 22.14 25.19 -12.78
CA LEU A 97 22.04 26.18 -13.85
C LEU A 97 23.28 27.09 -13.89
N PRO A 98 23.69 27.55 -15.09
CA PRO A 98 24.69 28.60 -15.21
C PRO A 98 24.31 29.84 -14.42
N GLU A 99 25.30 30.56 -13.88
CA GLU A 99 25.08 31.68 -12.94
C GLU A 99 24.04 32.69 -13.45
N GLN A 100 24.15 33.12 -14.71
CA GLN A 100 23.21 34.09 -15.30
C GLN A 100 21.77 33.57 -15.31
N GLU A 101 21.55 32.32 -15.71
CA GLU A 101 20.22 31.71 -15.78
C GLU A 101 19.66 31.43 -14.38
N TYR A 102 20.52 30.98 -13.47
CA TYR A 102 20.20 30.74 -12.07
C TYR A 102 19.69 32.01 -11.40
N PHE A 103 20.46 33.10 -11.43
CA PHE A 103 20.07 34.33 -10.75
C PHE A 103 18.90 35.05 -11.44
N ALA A 104 18.72 34.87 -12.76
CA ALA A 104 17.51 35.31 -13.44
C ALA A 104 16.25 34.56 -12.93
N LEU A 105 16.36 33.24 -12.68
CA LEU A 105 15.28 32.46 -12.07
C LEU A 105 15.01 32.91 -10.63
N ILE A 106 16.06 33.14 -9.83
CA ILE A 106 15.95 33.65 -8.45
C ILE A 106 15.22 35.00 -8.43
N LEU A 107 15.56 35.94 -9.32
CA LEU A 107 14.87 37.23 -9.41
C LEU A 107 13.37 37.06 -9.74
N LYS A 108 13.02 36.16 -10.66
CA LYS A 108 11.61 35.84 -10.95
C LYS A 108 10.89 35.29 -9.71
N MET A 109 11.54 34.40 -8.97
CA MET A 109 11.01 33.85 -7.72
C MET A 109 10.81 34.95 -6.67
N ILE A 110 11.78 35.86 -6.50
CA ILE A 110 11.66 37.00 -5.57
C ILE A 110 10.48 37.90 -5.96
N GLY A 111 10.28 38.20 -7.24
CA GLY A 111 9.13 38.97 -7.68
C GLY A 111 7.78 38.31 -7.33
N LYS A 112 7.75 36.97 -7.28
CA LYS A 112 6.55 36.21 -6.89
C LYS A 112 6.36 36.18 -5.37
N TYR A 113 7.39 35.79 -4.62
CA TYR A 113 7.30 35.44 -3.21
C TYR A 113 7.67 36.57 -2.23
N SER A 114 8.35 37.64 -2.68
CA SER A 114 8.65 38.77 -1.77
C SER A 114 7.37 39.50 -1.31
N LEU A 115 7.45 40.00 -0.08
CA LEU A 115 6.43 40.85 0.55
C LEU A 115 6.83 42.32 0.45
N PRO A 116 5.88 43.26 0.50
CA PRO A 116 6.16 44.70 0.54
C PRO A 116 6.61 45.15 1.94
N LEU A 117 7.65 44.51 2.46
CA LEU A 117 8.23 44.74 3.78
C LEU A 117 9.75 44.87 3.67
N ASP A 118 10.35 45.51 4.67
CA ASP A 118 11.81 45.57 4.81
C ASP A 118 12.31 44.26 5.40
N GLY A 119 13.32 43.67 4.77
CA GLY A 119 13.84 42.37 5.18
C GLY A 119 15.18 42.01 4.57
N GLU A 120 15.59 40.77 4.83
CA GLU A 120 16.85 40.23 4.36
C GLU A 120 16.65 38.99 3.49
N ILE A 121 17.52 38.82 2.49
CA ILE A 121 17.62 37.60 1.69
C ILE A 121 18.90 36.86 2.04
N LEU A 122 18.75 35.59 2.43
CA LEU A 122 19.85 34.71 2.80
C LEU A 122 20.02 33.66 1.71
N PHE A 123 21.26 33.44 1.31
CA PHE A 123 21.66 32.42 0.34
C PHE A 123 22.46 31.31 1.02
N ASN A 124 22.67 30.20 0.32
CA ASN A 124 23.66 29.23 0.78
C ASN A 124 25.09 29.73 0.54
N PRO A 125 26.10 29.12 1.16
CA PRO A 125 27.49 29.54 1.00
C PRO A 125 28.02 29.47 -0.44
N ALA A 126 27.48 28.57 -1.27
CA ALA A 126 27.89 28.42 -2.66
C ALA A 126 27.34 29.56 -3.52
N ASP A 127 26.03 29.81 -3.46
CA ASP A 127 25.31 30.87 -4.17
C ASP A 127 25.82 32.24 -3.81
N LYS A 128 26.13 32.46 -2.54
CA LYS A 128 26.72 33.72 -2.08
C LYS A 128 28.07 34.01 -2.74
N LYS A 129 28.86 32.99 -3.09
CA LYS A 129 30.16 33.16 -3.78
C LYS A 129 30.02 33.42 -5.27
N ARG A 130 28.97 32.88 -5.91
CA ARG A 130 28.66 33.07 -7.33
C ARG A 130 27.72 34.26 -7.59
N LEU A 131 27.41 35.04 -6.57
CA LEU A 131 26.45 36.14 -6.65
C LEU A 131 27.01 37.27 -7.54
N PRO A 132 26.31 37.66 -8.63
CA PRO A 132 26.79 38.73 -9.50
C PRO A 132 26.80 40.08 -8.79
N ASP A 133 27.80 40.92 -9.05
CA ASP A 133 27.88 42.27 -8.47
C ASP A 133 26.64 43.13 -8.77
N SER A 134 26.04 42.93 -9.95
CA SER A 134 24.81 43.62 -10.37
C SER A 134 23.52 43.08 -9.71
N PHE A 135 23.61 42.04 -8.89
CA PHE A 135 22.43 41.37 -8.33
C PHE A 135 21.71 42.26 -7.32
N ALA A 136 22.42 43.05 -6.51
CA ALA A 136 21.80 43.96 -5.54
C ALA A 136 20.90 45.01 -6.22
N ASP A 137 21.35 45.57 -7.35
CA ASP A 137 20.55 46.52 -8.14
C ASP A 137 19.34 45.86 -8.79
N ALA A 138 19.50 44.62 -9.27
CA ALA A 138 18.41 43.84 -9.84
C ALA A 138 17.38 43.42 -8.77
N LEU A 139 17.85 43.08 -7.57
CA LEU A 139 17.03 42.75 -6.41
C LEU A 139 16.14 43.93 -6.02
N ALA A 140 16.71 45.14 -5.91
CA ALA A 140 15.97 46.35 -5.57
C ALA A 140 14.86 46.69 -6.58
N LYS A 141 15.04 46.35 -7.85
CA LYS A 141 14.03 46.56 -8.91
C LYS A 141 12.92 45.52 -8.90
N GLN A 142 13.23 44.30 -8.47
CA GLN A 142 12.33 43.14 -8.60
C GLN A 142 11.58 42.83 -7.30
N ALA A 143 12.14 43.16 -6.15
CA ALA A 143 11.51 42.98 -4.85
C ALA A 143 10.32 43.94 -4.67
N LYS A 144 9.26 43.48 -4.00
CA LYS A 144 8.10 44.32 -3.68
C LYS A 144 8.35 45.28 -2.50
N GLY A 145 9.40 45.05 -1.72
CA GLY A 145 9.83 45.85 -0.57
C GLY A 145 11.36 46.00 -0.52
N THR A 146 11.89 46.53 0.57
CA THR A 146 13.35 46.73 0.71
C THR A 146 14.02 45.44 1.17
N LEU A 147 14.61 44.69 0.23
CA LEU A 147 15.39 43.50 0.54
C LEU A 147 16.89 43.79 0.49
N ARG A 148 17.61 43.40 1.56
CA ARG A 148 19.07 43.46 1.63
C ARG A 148 19.66 42.06 1.62
N ILE A 149 20.79 41.88 0.96
CA ILE A 149 21.50 40.61 0.98
C ILE A 149 22.17 40.47 2.34
N SER A 150 21.84 39.40 3.07
CA SER A 150 22.37 39.18 4.42
C SER A 150 23.82 38.70 4.40
N ASP A 151 24.54 38.99 5.47
CA ASP A 151 25.86 38.42 5.70
C ASP A 151 25.82 36.95 6.11
N GLU A 152 24.68 36.52 6.67
CA GLU A 152 24.44 35.14 7.06
C GLU A 152 24.11 34.24 5.87
N THR A 153 24.33 32.94 6.06
CA THR A 153 24.03 31.91 5.06
C THR A 153 23.17 30.81 5.67
N ARG A 154 22.38 30.12 4.84
CA ARG A 154 21.57 28.98 5.27
C ARG A 154 21.97 27.68 4.56
N GLY A 155 21.82 26.56 5.27
CA GLY A 155 22.13 25.23 4.75
C GLY A 155 21.06 24.71 3.79
N ILE A 156 20.88 25.38 2.66
CA ILE A 156 19.97 24.99 1.58
C ILE A 156 20.77 24.59 0.33
N ASP A 157 20.24 23.68 -0.48
CA ASP A 157 20.92 23.21 -1.70
C ASP A 157 20.84 24.21 -2.86
N GLY A 158 19.87 25.14 -2.81
CA GLY A 158 19.67 26.20 -3.78
C GLY A 158 18.35 26.95 -3.54
N GLY A 159 18.23 28.15 -4.10
CA GLY A 159 17.17 29.11 -3.82
C GLY A 159 17.60 30.13 -2.77
N PHE A 160 16.65 30.62 -1.98
CA PHE A 160 16.91 31.63 -0.95
C PHE A 160 15.94 31.52 0.23
N VAL A 161 16.27 32.17 1.33
CA VAL A 161 15.38 32.36 2.49
C VAL A 161 15.14 33.85 2.67
N LEU A 162 13.88 34.24 2.88
CA LEU A 162 13.51 35.62 3.20
C LEU A 162 13.32 35.75 4.71
N VAL A 163 13.83 36.84 5.30
CA VAL A 163 13.67 37.12 6.73
C VAL A 163 13.03 38.48 6.92
N TYR A 164 11.87 38.51 7.57
CA TYR A 164 11.13 39.72 7.89
C TYR A 164 10.82 39.75 9.39
N GLY A 165 11.40 40.70 10.13
CA GLY A 165 11.06 40.92 11.55
C GLY A 165 11.17 39.68 12.45
N GLY A 166 12.10 38.76 12.14
CA GLY A 166 12.28 37.50 12.88
C GLY A 166 11.50 36.29 12.36
N ILE A 167 10.73 36.45 11.27
CA ILE A 167 10.05 35.35 10.57
C ILE A 167 10.88 34.96 9.35
N GLU A 168 11.20 33.67 9.22
CA GLU A 168 11.90 33.13 8.05
C GLU A 168 10.92 32.44 7.10
N GLU A 169 10.96 32.78 5.82
CA GLU A 169 10.22 32.13 4.75
C GLU A 169 11.19 31.38 3.84
N ASN A 170 11.07 30.06 3.79
CA ASN A 170 11.95 29.20 3.02
C ASN A 170 11.50 29.13 1.55
N CYS A 171 12.22 29.83 0.67
CA CYS A 171 12.02 29.80 -0.78
C CYS A 171 13.11 28.97 -1.50
N SER A 172 13.65 27.95 -0.84
CA SER A 172 14.53 26.98 -1.50
C SER A 172 13.79 26.21 -2.59
N PHE A 173 14.52 25.70 -3.60
CA PHE A 173 13.89 24.86 -4.63
C PHE A 173 13.22 23.64 -4.02
N ALA A 174 13.83 23.05 -2.99
CA ALA A 174 13.25 21.93 -2.25
C ALA A 174 11.88 22.30 -1.66
N ALA A 175 11.80 23.42 -0.92
CA ALA A 175 10.56 23.86 -0.29
C ALA A 175 9.47 24.21 -1.31
N LEU A 176 9.83 24.87 -2.41
CA LEU A 176 8.87 25.24 -3.45
C LEU A 176 8.37 24.05 -4.26
N ILE A 177 9.25 23.10 -4.59
CA ILE A 177 8.85 21.85 -5.26
C ILE A 177 7.97 21.02 -4.34
N ASP A 178 8.28 20.97 -3.04
CA ASP A 178 7.48 20.22 -2.08
C ASP A 178 6.09 20.85 -1.88
N ALA A 179 6.01 22.18 -1.78
CA ALA A 179 4.75 22.91 -1.73
C ALA A 179 3.89 22.73 -3.00
N ALA A 180 4.51 22.48 -4.15
CA ALA A 180 3.84 22.23 -5.43
C ALA A 180 3.77 20.74 -5.80
N ARG A 181 4.14 19.82 -4.88
CA ARG A 181 4.40 18.41 -5.20
C ARG A 181 3.21 17.72 -5.86
N GLU A 182 2.01 17.87 -5.30
CA GLU A 182 0.80 17.24 -5.84
C GLU A 182 0.53 17.69 -7.29
N THR A 183 0.60 19.00 -7.54
CA THR A 183 0.36 19.56 -8.87
C THR A 183 1.44 19.13 -9.87
N LEU A 184 2.70 19.10 -9.44
CA LEU A 184 3.81 18.66 -10.27
C LEU A 184 3.72 17.17 -10.57
N GLN A 185 3.33 16.34 -9.60
CA GLN A 185 3.14 14.90 -9.81
C GLN A 185 2.06 14.62 -10.85
N ASP A 186 0.92 15.31 -10.78
CA ASP A 186 -0.16 15.16 -11.77
C ASP A 186 0.29 15.58 -13.17
N GLN A 187 1.00 16.69 -13.30
CA GLN A 187 1.53 17.17 -14.58
C GLN A 187 2.55 16.20 -15.18
N VAL A 188 3.49 15.69 -14.36
CA VAL A 188 4.51 14.74 -14.82
C VAL A 188 3.87 13.39 -15.16
N GLN A 189 2.88 12.94 -14.39
CA GLN A 189 2.11 11.74 -14.68
C GLN A 189 1.43 11.83 -16.05
N ALA A 190 0.76 12.96 -16.33
CA ALA A 190 0.11 13.21 -17.61
C ALA A 190 1.12 13.32 -18.76
N LEU A 191 2.33 13.81 -18.51
CA LEU A 191 3.34 13.95 -19.56
C LEU A 191 4.06 12.63 -19.88
N LEU A 192 4.31 11.78 -18.88
CA LEU A 192 5.08 10.54 -19.04
C LEU A 192 4.22 9.31 -19.33
N PHE A 193 2.96 9.29 -18.88
CA PHE A 193 2.13 8.09 -18.88
C PHE A 193 0.72 8.28 -19.44
N ALA A 194 0.43 9.41 -20.11
CA ALA A 194 -0.81 9.59 -20.87
C ALA A 194 -0.84 8.74 -22.14
#